data_AF-A0A4Y3PNB0-F1
#
_entry.id   AF-A0A4Y3PNB0-F1
#
_cell.length_a   1.000
_cell.length_b   1.000
_cell.length_c   1.000
_cell.angle_alpha   90.00
_cell.angle_beta   90.00
_cell.angle_gamma   90.00
#
_symmetry.space_group_name_H-M   'P 1'
#
loop_
_entity.id
_entity.type
_entity.pdbx_description
1 polymer ?
#
loop_
_entity_poly.entity_id
_entity_poly.type
_entity_poly.pdbx_seq_one_letter_code
_entity_poly.pdbx_strand_id
1 'polypeptide(L)'
;MVFKFSREGPNPECFKAIYTGFTSASTGRQFRFNEEDQANFNQQSTLFLLKPDLAETQWKTEDAGIVSLTREQFIEVVLEAGQHKQEQIARYWT
;
A
#
# COMPACT_ATOMS: atom_id res chain seq x y z
N MET A 1 4.20 -5.93 26.82
CA MET A 1 3.15 -5.83 25.78
C MET A 1 3.10 -7.18 25.09
N VAL A 2 2.07 -7.98 25.33
CA VAL A 2 1.96 -9.34 24.76
C VAL A 2 1.13 -9.22 23.49
N PHE A 3 1.74 -9.46 22.33
CA PHE A 3 1.03 -9.65 21.07
C PHE A 3 0.23 -10.94 21.18
N LYS A 4 -1.09 -10.84 21.35
CA LYS A 4 -1.98 -12.00 21.20
C LYS A 4 -2.03 -12.33 19.71
N PHE A 5 -1.26 -13.34 19.29
CA PHE A 5 -1.53 -14.02 18.03
C PHE A 5 -2.81 -14.84 18.20
N SER A 6 -3.93 -14.35 17.67
CA SER A 6 -5.10 -15.19 17.45
C SER A 6 -4.72 -16.28 16.44
N ARG A 7 -5.14 -17.52 16.71
CA ARG A 7 -4.85 -18.72 15.89
C ARG A 7 -5.55 -18.72 14.53
N GLU A 8 -6.42 -17.75 14.27
CA GLU A 8 -7.16 -17.61 13.03
C GLU A 8 -6.59 -16.40 12.29
N GLY A 9 -6.01 -16.65 11.10
CA GLY A 9 -5.56 -15.57 10.24
C GLY A 9 -6.71 -14.65 9.81
N PRO A 10 -6.41 -13.56 9.09
CA PRO A 10 -7.44 -12.64 8.62
C PRO A 10 -8.53 -13.40 7.84
N ASN A 11 -9.80 -13.12 8.15
CA ASN A 11 -10.91 -13.75 7.42
C ASN A 11 -10.91 -13.28 5.94
N PRO A 12 -11.57 -14.01 5.01
CA PRO A 12 -11.59 -13.63 3.58
C PRO A 12 -12.11 -12.22 3.29
N GLU A 13 -12.97 -11.67 4.14
CA GLU A 13 -13.50 -10.31 4.02
C GLU A 13 -12.44 -9.25 4.34
N CYS A 14 -11.49 -9.55 5.22
CA CYS A 14 -10.32 -8.71 5.46
C CYS A 14 -9.52 -8.52 4.18
N PHE A 15 -9.20 -9.61 3.47
CA PHE A 15 -8.46 -9.53 2.21
C PHE A 15 -9.22 -8.75 1.14
N LYS A 16 -10.54 -8.98 1.01
CA LYS A 16 -11.37 -8.18 0.10
C LYS A 16 -11.29 -6.70 0.41
N ALA A 17 -11.39 -6.30 1.68
CA ALA A 17 -11.31 -4.90 2.11
C ALA A 17 -9.91 -4.29 1.91
N ILE A 18 -8.85 -5.07 2.07
CA ILE A 18 -7.49 -4.62 1.75
C ILE A 18 -7.39 -4.36 0.24
N TYR A 19 -7.90 -5.28 -0.58
CA TYR A 19 -7.74 -5.26 -2.03
C TYR A 19 -8.56 -4.17 -2.74
N THR A 20 -9.59 -3.60 -2.11
CA THR A 20 -10.29 -2.43 -2.65
C THR A 20 -9.37 -1.22 -2.81
N GLY A 21 -8.23 -1.20 -2.10
CA GLY A 21 -7.29 -0.10 -2.16
C GLY A 21 -7.70 1.11 -1.33
N PHE A 22 -7.07 2.24 -1.58
CA PHE A 22 -7.18 3.46 -0.78
C PHE A 22 -7.03 4.71 -1.64
N THR A 23 -7.55 5.83 -1.15
CA THR A 23 -7.27 7.16 -1.71
C THR A 23 -6.10 7.76 -0.94
N SER A 24 -5.04 8.08 -1.66
CA SER A 24 -3.85 8.71 -1.09
C SER A 24 -4.13 10.16 -0.73
N ALA A 25 -3.82 10.56 0.51
CA ALA A 25 -3.97 11.95 0.94
C ALA A 25 -2.91 12.85 0.31
N SER A 26 -1.69 12.33 0.16
CA SER A 26 -0.54 13.03 -0.41
C SER A 26 -0.66 13.32 -1.92
N THR A 27 -1.40 12.50 -2.66
CA THR A 27 -1.54 12.65 -4.13
C THR A 27 -2.97 12.90 -4.61
N GLY A 28 -3.97 12.63 -3.78
CA GLY A 28 -5.39 12.66 -4.15
C GLY A 28 -5.82 11.54 -5.11
N ARG A 29 -4.95 10.56 -5.38
CA ARG A 29 -5.19 9.46 -6.34
C ARG A 29 -5.68 8.19 -5.66
N GLN A 30 -6.37 7.36 -6.43
CA GLN A 30 -6.87 6.05 -5.98
C GLN A 30 -5.89 4.95 -6.38
N PHE A 31 -5.40 4.23 -5.39
CA PHE A 31 -4.47 3.13 -5.55
C PHE A 31 -5.16 1.82 -5.21
N ARG A 32 -5.07 0.84 -6.11
CA ARG A 32 -5.39 -0.55 -5.80
C ARG A 32 -4.32 -1.13 -4.87
N PHE A 33 -4.70 -2.12 -4.07
CA PHE A 33 -3.79 -2.73 -3.10
C PHE A 33 -3.97 -4.24 -2.99
N ASN A 34 -4.09 -4.91 -4.14
CA ASN A 34 -4.14 -6.37 -4.19
C ASN A 34 -2.75 -7.00 -3.91
N GLU A 35 -2.63 -8.32 -4.02
CA GLU A 35 -1.36 -9.02 -3.75
C GLU A 35 -0.23 -8.59 -4.69
N GLU A 36 -0.52 -8.41 -5.97
CA GLU A 36 0.45 -7.96 -6.97
C GLU A 36 0.91 -6.52 -6.69
N ASP A 37 -0.03 -5.62 -6.39
CA ASP A 37 0.28 -4.23 -6.07
C ASP A 37 1.14 -4.14 -4.80
N GLN A 38 0.85 -4.95 -3.77
CA GLN A 38 1.66 -5.06 -2.56
C GLN A 38 3.10 -5.51 -2.85
N ALA A 39 3.27 -6.52 -3.71
CA ALA A 39 4.58 -6.98 -4.15
C ALA A 39 5.33 -5.88 -4.92
N ASN A 40 4.64 -5.18 -5.82
CA ASN A 40 5.20 -4.08 -6.59
C ASN A 40 5.61 -2.90 -5.70
N PHE A 41 4.81 -2.56 -4.68
CA PHE A 41 5.16 -1.50 -3.72
C PHE A 41 6.45 -1.85 -2.98
N ASN A 42 6.60 -3.11 -2.55
CA ASN A 42 7.82 -3.58 -1.90
C ASN A 42 9.03 -3.56 -2.84
N GLN A 43 8.87 -4.00 -4.09
CA GLN A 43 9.94 -4.00 -5.09
C GLN A 43 10.40 -2.58 -5.41
N GLN A 44 9.47 -1.66 -5.66
CA GLN A 44 9.79 -0.26 -5.96
C GLN A 44 10.40 0.46 -4.75
N SER A 45 9.93 0.16 -3.53
CA SER A 45 10.56 0.65 -2.30
C SER A 45 12.01 0.20 -2.19
N THR A 46 12.27 -1.09 -2.49
CA THR A 46 13.63 -1.64 -2.52
C THR A 46 14.48 -0.95 -3.59
N LEU A 47 13.92 -0.68 -4.77
CA LEU A 47 14.64 0.02 -5.84
C LEU A 47 15.03 1.44 -5.41
N PHE A 48 14.12 2.20 -4.78
CA PHE A 48 14.46 3.51 -4.23
C PHE A 48 15.57 3.42 -3.17
N LEU A 49 15.56 2.40 -2.30
CA LEU A 49 16.66 2.19 -1.33
C LEU A 49 18.02 1.92 -2.03
N LEU A 50 18.03 1.14 -3.11
CA LEU A 50 19.25 0.78 -3.85
C LEU A 50 19.74 1.88 -4.82
N LYS A 51 18.85 2.79 -5.23
CA LYS A 51 19.11 3.89 -6.17
C LYS A 51 18.68 5.23 -5.55
N PRO A 52 19.54 5.86 -4.73
CA PRO A 52 19.26 7.15 -4.10
C PRO A 52 19.02 8.29 -5.09
N ASP A 53 19.57 8.17 -6.30
CA ASP A 53 19.44 9.11 -7.42
C ASP A 53 18.17 8.93 -8.24
N LEU A 54 17.42 7.83 -8.04
CA LEU A 54 16.11 7.66 -8.65
C LEU A 54 15.13 8.69 -8.07
N ALA A 55 14.68 9.61 -8.92
CA ALA A 55 13.87 10.77 -8.53
C ALA A 55 12.36 10.51 -8.62
N GLU A 56 11.93 9.62 -9.51
CA GLU A 56 10.52 9.35 -9.77
C GLU A 56 10.26 7.90 -10.16
N THR A 57 8.99 7.51 -10.09
CA THR A 57 8.47 6.26 -10.64
C THR A 57 7.12 6.50 -11.30
N GLN A 58 6.74 5.61 -12.22
CA GLN A 58 5.42 5.61 -12.83
C GLN A 58 4.54 4.58 -12.15
N TRP A 59 3.30 4.96 -11.82
CA TRP A 59 2.36 4.09 -11.13
C TRP A 59 0.97 4.15 -11.74
N LYS A 60 0.31 3.00 -11.88
CA LYS A 60 -1.08 2.93 -12.34
C LYS A 60 -2.04 3.22 -11.18
N THR A 61 -2.92 4.19 -11.40
CA THR A 61 -4.01 4.57 -10.50
C THR A 61 -5.35 4.14 -11.08
N GLU A 62 -6.36 3.98 -10.23
CA GLU A 62 -7.70 3.59 -10.64
C GLU A 62 -8.50 4.78 -11.20
N ASP A 63 -8.13 6.02 -10.88
CA ASP A 63 -8.84 7.24 -11.30
C ASP A 63 -8.19 8.00 -12.46
N ALA A 64 -6.87 7.91 -12.64
CA ALA A 64 -6.13 8.77 -13.57
C ALA A 64 -5.19 8.03 -14.52
N GLY A 65 -5.23 6.69 -14.55
CA GLY A 65 -4.30 5.89 -15.34
C GLY A 65 -2.88 5.95 -14.77
N ILE A 66 -1.86 5.97 -15.62
CA ILE A 66 -0.46 6.02 -15.17
C ILE A 66 -0.08 7.46 -14.81
N VAL A 67 0.43 7.66 -13.60
CA VAL A 67 0.94 8.95 -13.11
C VAL A 67 2.43 8.82 -12.75
N SER A 68 3.19 9.91 -12.90
CA SER A 68 4.52 10.02 -12.31
C SER A 68 4.41 10.45 -10.85
N LEU A 69 5.11 9.74 -9.97
CA LEU A 69 5.25 10.07 -8.56
C LEU A 69 6.71 10.41 -8.29
N THR A 70 6.97 11.55 -7.63
CA THR A 70 8.31 11.78 -7.08
C THR A 70 8.62 10.75 -6.01
N ARG A 71 9.91 10.61 -5.67
CA ARG A 71 10.37 9.76 -4.56
C ARG A 71 9.62 10.03 -3.27
N GLU A 72 9.44 11.31 -2.91
CA GLU A 72 8.76 11.72 -1.69
C GLU A 72 7.28 11.32 -1.74
N GLN A 73 6.60 11.60 -2.86
CA GLN A 73 5.20 11.20 -3.05
C GLN A 73 5.03 9.68 -2.96
N PHE A 74 5.92 8.92 -3.61
CA PHE A 74 5.85 7.47 -3.58
C PHE A 74 6.07 6.91 -2.16
N ILE A 75 7.02 7.47 -1.40
CA ILE A 75 7.24 7.06 0.00
C ILE A 75 5.99 7.31 0.85
N GLU A 76 5.35 8.46 0.72
CA GLU A 76 4.09 8.76 1.41
C GLU A 76 2.97 7.77 1.02
N VAL A 77 2.82 7.48 -0.27
CA VAL A 77 1.84 6.48 -0.76
C VAL A 77 2.10 5.10 -0.14
N VAL A 78 3.37 4.67 -0.01
CA VAL A 78 3.72 3.39 0.64
C VAL A 78 3.34 3.38 2.12
N LEU A 79 3.55 4.50 2.84
CA LEU A 79 3.16 4.62 4.25
C LEU A 79 1.63 4.55 4.40
N GLU A 80 0.90 5.29 3.57
CA GLU A 80 -0.57 5.29 3.52
C GLU A 80 -1.12 3.88 3.18
N ALA A 81 -0.49 3.17 2.24
CA ALA A 81 -0.85 1.80 1.89
C ALA A 81 -0.69 0.83 3.08
N GLY A 82 0.41 0.99 3.82
CA GLY A 82 0.67 0.26 5.06
C GLY A 82 -0.40 0.55 6.12
N GLN A 83 -0.76 1.81 6.29
CA GLN A 83 -1.83 2.23 7.21
C GLN A 83 -3.17 1.61 6.83
N HIS A 84 -3.60 1.71 5.56
CA HIS A 84 -4.83 1.09 5.06
C HIS A 84 -4.87 -0.40 5.41
N LYS A 85 -3.78 -1.14 5.16
CA LYS A 85 -3.69 -2.57 5.49
C LYS A 85 -3.89 -2.83 6.99
N GLN A 86 -3.21 -2.06 7.84
CA GLN A 86 -3.30 -2.23 9.29
C GLN A 86 -4.70 -1.89 9.82
N GLU A 87 -5.35 -0.87 9.28
CA GLU A 87 -6.72 -0.51 9.63
C GLU A 87 -7.72 -1.62 9.29
N GLN A 88 -7.63 -2.21 8.09
CA GLN A 88 -8.48 -3.34 7.72
C GLN A 88 -8.16 -4.58 8.56
N ILE A 89 -6.89 -4.88 8.84
CA ILE A 89 -6.52 -5.97 9.74
C ILE A 89 -7.12 -5.77 11.12
N ALA A 90 -6.96 -4.58 11.72
CA ALA A 90 -7.50 -4.28 13.04
C ALA A 90 -9.04 -4.38 13.09
N ARG A 91 -9.72 -4.08 11.98
CA ARG A 91 -11.18 -4.15 11.88
C ARG A 91 -11.71 -5.59 11.77
N TYR A 92 -11.02 -6.47 11.05
CA TYR A 92 -11.52 -7.81 10.73
C TYR A 92 -10.86 -8.94 11.53
N TRP A 93 -9.78 -8.63 12.27
CA TRP A 93 -9.09 -9.58 13.15
C TRP A 93 -9.51 -9.38 14.61
N THR A 94 -10.72 -9.83 14.96
CA THR A 94 -11.25 -9.90 16.34
C THR A 94 -11.12 -11.29 16.93
#